data_AF-A0A924SRN4-F1
#
_entry.id   AF-A0A924SRN4-F1
#
_cell.length_a   1.000
_cell.length_b   1.000
_cell.length_c   1.000
_cell.angle_alpha   90.00
_cell.angle_beta   90.00
_cell.angle_gamma   90.00
#
_symmetry.space_group_name_H-M   'P 1'
#
loop_
_entity.id
_entity.type
_entity.pdbx_description
1 polymer ?
#
loop_
_entity_poly.entity_id
_entity_poly.type
_entity_poly.pdbx_seq_one_letter_code
_entity_poly.pdbx_strand_id
1 'polypeptide(L)' 'MFEIEFTDETLIVDMIPAILAHAGGVEHLCSVRDQVSPEFLEVNLVLPIKHSDSQDDGYVDSETMQDLSRLGATLGLSFL' A
#
# COMPACT_ATOMS: atom_id res chain seq x y z
N MET A 1 11.85 -6.53 12.68
CA MET A 1 12.21 -5.59 11.60
C MET A 1 11.15 -5.80 10.52
N PHE A 2 10.41 -4.76 10.14
CA PHE A 2 9.40 -4.83 9.09
C PHE A 2 10.04 -4.30 7.82
N GLU A 3 10.29 -5.18 6.86
CA GLU A 3 11.02 -4.87 5.64
C GLU A 3 10.48 -5.75 4.51
N ILE A 4 10.16 -5.12 3.37
CA ILE A 4 9.74 -5.78 2.15
C ILE A 4 10.60 -5.20 1.04
N GLU A 5 11.22 -6.09 0.27
CA GLU A 5 11.98 -5.71 -0.91
C GLU A 5 11.15 -5.98 -2.16
N PHE A 6 11.14 -5.01 -3.07
CA PHE A 6 10.51 -5.13 -4.38
C PHE A 6 11.60 -5.09 -5.45
N THR A 7 11.42 -5.88 -6.51
CA THR A 7 12.30 -5.80 -7.68
C THR A 7 11.91 -4.60 -8.53
N ASP A 8 12.82 -4.14 -9.41
CA ASP A 8 12.56 -3.05 -10.35
C ASP A 8 11.43 -3.36 -11.35
N GLU A 9 11.06 -4.63 -11.48
CA GLU A 9 9.96 -5.10 -12.34
C GLU A 9 8.61 -5.15 -11.61
N THR A 10 8.58 -4.86 -10.30
CA THR A 10 7.35 -4.91 -9.52
C THR A 10 6.44 -3.75 -9.90
N LEU A 11 5.18 -4.07 -10.20
CA LEU A 11 4.18 -3.06 -10.54
C LEU A 11 3.57 -2.47 -9.27
N ILE A 12 3.14 -1.20 -9.37
CA ILE A 12 2.47 -0.48 -8.26
C ILE A 12 1.25 -1.26 -7.75
N VAL A 13 0.51 -1.93 -8.65
CA VAL A 13 -0.66 -2.75 -8.31
C VAL A 13 -0.33 -3.87 -7.34
N ASP A 14 0.91 -4.38 -7.35
CA ASP A 14 1.34 -5.50 -6.50
C ASP A 14 1.89 -5.04 -5.14
N MET A 15 2.33 -3.78 -5.03
CA MET A 15 3.03 -3.28 -3.84
C MET A 15 2.12 -3.21 -2.61
N ILE A 16 0.92 -2.62 -2.75
CA ILE A 16 -0.01 -2.46 -1.62
C ILE A 16 -0.50 -3.82 -1.12
N PRO A 17 -0.98 -4.75 -1.96
CA PRO A 17 -1.33 -6.10 -1.53
C PRO A 17 -0.18 -6.80 -0.78
N ALA A 18 1.05 -6.69 -1.29
CA ALA A 18 2.22 -7.29 -0.64
C ALA A 18 2.48 -6.69 0.74
N ILE A 19 2.37 -5.36 0.89
CA ILE A 19 2.50 -4.67 2.18
C ILE A 19 1.42 -5.15 3.16
N LEU A 20 0.16 -5.18 2.73
CA LEU A 20 -0.96 -5.63 3.57
C LEU A 20 -0.79 -7.09 3.98
N ALA A 21 -0.37 -7.97 3.07
CA ALA A 21 -0.11 -9.37 3.34
C ALA A 21 1.03 -9.56 4.34
N HIS A 22 2.14 -8.85 4.17
CA HIS A 22 3.27 -8.91 5.09
C HIS A 22 2.93 -8.38 6.49
N ALA A 23 2.00 -7.42 6.58
CA ALA A 23 1.48 -6.89 7.84
C ALA A 23 0.41 -7.77 8.51
N GLY A 24 0.20 -9.01 8.02
CA GLY A 24 -0.72 -9.98 8.60
C GLY A 24 -2.06 -10.10 7.87
N GLY A 25 -2.23 -9.40 6.76
CA GLY A 25 -3.44 -9.39 5.96
C GLY A 25 -4.52 -8.44 6.48
N VAL A 26 -5.50 -8.17 5.62
CA VAL A 26 -6.51 -7.13 5.84
C VAL A 26 -7.39 -7.43 7.05
N GLU A 27 -7.77 -8.69 7.27
CA GLU A 27 -8.58 -9.08 8.43
C GLU A 27 -7.84 -8.82 9.75
N HIS A 28 -6.54 -9.13 9.79
CA HIS A 28 -5.71 -8.89 10.97
C HIS A 28 -5.58 -7.40 11.24
N LEU A 29 -5.29 -6.62 10.19
CA LEU A 29 -5.16 -5.17 10.28
C LEU A 29 -6.47 -4.50 10.69
N CYS A 30 -7.62 -4.96 10.21
CA CYS A 30 -8.93 -4.50 10.68
C CYS A 30 -9.10 -4.77 12.19
N SER A 31 -8.77 -5.98 12.64
CA SER A 31 -8.86 -6.34 14.06
C SER A 31 -7.94 -5.49 14.94
N VAL A 32 -6.72 -5.19 14.47
CA VAL A 32 -5.78 -4.32 15.19
C VAL A 32 -6.28 -2.88 15.21
N ARG A 33 -6.76 -2.36 14.08
CA ARG A 33 -7.37 -1.03 14.00
C ARG A 33 -8.52 -0.89 14.98
N ASP A 34 -9.41 -1.87 15.08
CA ASP A 34 -10.57 -1.79 15.98
C ASP A 34 -10.17 -1.80 17.47
N GLN A 35 -9.04 -2.41 17.80
CA GLN A 35 -8.49 -2.42 19.17
C GLN A 35 -7.75 -1.13 19.51
N VAL A 36 -6.98 -0.59 18.58
CA VAL A 36 -6.17 0.63 18.78
C VAL A 36 -7.02 1.89 18.59
N SER A 37 -8.07 1.82 17.75
CA SER A 37 -8.96 2.90 17.38
C SER A 37 -8.21 4.19 16.95
N PRO A 38 -7.33 4.12 15.93
CA PRO A 38 -6.57 5.28 15.48
C PRO A 38 -7.49 6.36 14.90
N GLU A 39 -7.11 7.64 15.03
CA GLU A 39 -7.84 8.77 14.44
C GLU A 39 -7.82 8.72 12.90
N PHE A 40 -6.72 8.26 12.32
CA PHE A 40 -6.55 8.07 10.90
C PHE A 40 -5.60 6.91 10.61
N LEU A 41 -5.75 6.30 9.44
CA LEU A 41 -4.86 5.29 8.90
C LEU A 41 -4.47 5.69 7.48
N GLU A 42 -3.19 5.59 7.14
CA GLU A 42 -2.68 6.00 5.83
C GLU A 42 -1.66 4.99 5.31
N VAL A 43 -1.74 4.71 4.02
CA VAL A 43 -0.74 3.94 3.26
C VAL A 43 -0.14 4.89 2.23
N ASN A 44 1.15 5.18 2.38
CA ASN A 44 1.88 6.07 1.48
C ASN A 44 2.90 5.28 0.66
N LEU A 45 2.80 5.37 -0.65
CA LEU A 45 3.87 4.93 -1.56
C LEU A 45 4.66 6.15 -2.01
N VAL A 46 5.97 6.13 -1.74
CA VAL A 46 6.92 7.16 -2.19
C VAL A 46 7.81 6.52 -3.24
N LEU A 47 7.61 6.90 -4.50
CA LEU A 47 8.25 6.27 -5.65
C LEU A 47 9.29 7.21 -6.27
N PRO A 48 10.56 6.79 -6.42
CA PRO A 48 11.65 7.63 -6.96
C PRO A 48 11.64 7.69 -8.50
N ILE A 49 10.53 8.14 -9.10
CA ILE A 49 10.32 8.05 -10.56
C ILE A 49 10.63 9.33 -11.34
N LYS A 50 10.93 10.46 -10.68
CA LYS A 50 11.08 11.76 -11.36
C LYS A 50 12.23 11.82 -12.37
N HIS A 51 13.20 10.92 -12.25
CA HIS A 51 14.33 10.76 -13.16
C HIS A 51 14.46 9.33 -13.71
N SER A 52 13.41 8.51 -13.59
CA SER A 52 13.41 7.17 -14.17
C SER A 52 13.29 7.25 -15.69
N ASP A 53 14.14 6.49 -16.40
CA ASP A 53 14.04 6.29 -17.85
C ASP A 53 12.78 5.47 -18.23
N SER A 54 12.15 4.82 -17.24
CA SER A 54 10.91 4.06 -17.38
C SER A 54 9.82 4.72 -16.50
N GLN A 55 8.97 5.50 -17.15
CA GLN A 55 7.72 5.98 -16.55
C GLN A 55 6.60 5.09 -17.08
N ASP A 56 6.08 4.21 -16.22
CA ASP A 56 4.95 3.37 -16.54
C ASP A 56 3.70 3.86 -15.80
N ASP A 57 2.53 3.70 -16.43
CA ASP A 57 1.27 4.02 -15.79
C ASP A 57 1.03 3.05 -14.62
N GLY A 58 0.78 3.62 -13.43
CA GLY A 58 0.37 2.87 -12.27
C GLY A 58 -1.15 2.83 -12.13
N TYR A 59 -1.68 1.69 -11.68
CA TYR A 59 -3.06 1.61 -11.21
C TYR A 59 -3.11 0.82 -9.91
N VAL A 60 -4.22 0.98 -9.20
CA VAL A 60 -4.59 0.16 -8.06
C VAL A 60 -5.85 -0.59 -8.45
N ASP A 61 -5.86 -1.90 -8.26
CA ASP A 61 -7.00 -2.73 -8.63
C ASP A 61 -8.18 -2.55 -7.64
N SER A 62 -9.35 -3.04 -8.05
CA SER A 62 -10.56 -2.89 -7.25
C SER A 62 -10.51 -3.65 -5.92
N GLU A 63 -9.77 -4.75 -5.87
CA GLU A 63 -9.61 -5.57 -4.66
C GLU A 63 -8.81 -4.81 -3.60
N THR A 64 -7.67 -4.25 -3.99
CA THR A 64 -6.86 -3.39 -3.13
C THR A 64 -7.63 -2.16 -2.68
N MET A 65 -8.41 -1.52 -3.56
CA MET A 65 -9.24 -0.38 -3.19
C MET A 65 -10.34 -0.78 -2.18
N GLN A 66 -10.93 -1.96 -2.33
CA GLN A 66 -11.89 -2.50 -1.37
C GLN A 66 -11.22 -2.74 -0.01
N ASP A 67 -10.02 -3.32 0.01
CA ASP A 67 -9.28 -3.60 1.24
C ASP A 67 -8.88 -2.33 1.99
N LEU A 68 -8.38 -1.32 1.28
CA LEU A 68 -8.08 -0.02 1.85
C LEU A 68 -9.34 0.66 2.40
N SER A 69 -10.46 0.56 1.69
CA SER A 69 -11.75 1.08 2.14
C SER A 69 -12.23 0.37 3.41
N ARG A 70 -12.10 -0.96 3.48
CA ARG A 70 -12.43 -1.76 4.67
C ARG A 70 -11.58 -1.38 5.86
N LEU A 71 -10.31 -1.07 5.64
CA LEU A 71 -9.38 -0.57 6.65
C LEU A 71 -9.70 0.87 7.07
N GLY A 72 -10.44 1.63 6.28
CA GLY A 72 -10.62 3.06 6.49
C GLY A 72 -9.31 3.82 6.25
N ALA A 73 -8.43 3.28 5.41
CA ALA A 73 -7.15 3.86 5.08
C ALA A 73 -7.27 4.90 3.97
N THR A 74 -6.47 5.96 4.06
CA THR A 74 -6.21 6.87 2.93
C THR A 74 -5.00 6.36 2.15
N LEU A 75 -5.08 6.41 0.82
CA LEU A 75 -3.95 6.12 -0.06
C LEU A 75 -3.27 7.42 -0.50
N GLY A 76 -1.99 7.55 -0.19
CA GLY A 76 -1.12 8.60 -0.71
C GLY A 76 -0.13 8.05 -1.72
N LEU A 77 -0.01 8.72 -2.87
CA LEU A 77 1.00 8.44 -3.88
C LEU A 77 1.88 9.68 -4.02
N SER A 78 3.17 9.53 -3.75
CA SER A 78 4.16 10.60 -3.87
C SER A 78 5.25 10.18 -4.84
N PHE A 79 5.60 11.09 -5.75
CA PHE A 79 6.59 10.86 -6.79
C PHE A 79 7.75 11.84 -6.58
N LEU A 80 8.93 11.31 -6.23
CA LEU A 80 10.14 12.09 -5.94
C LEU A 80 11.16 12.03 -7.06
#